data_AF-A0A6G1PPA1-F1
#
_entry.id   AF-A0A6G1PPA1-F1
#
_cell.length_a   1.000
_cell.length_b   1.000
_cell.length_c   1.000
_cell.angle_alpha   90.00
_cell.angle_beta   90.00
_cell.angle_gamma   90.00
#
_symmetry.space_group_name_H-M   'P 1'
#
loop_
_entity.id
_entity.type
_entity.pdbx_description
1 polymer ?
#
loop_
_entity_poly.entity_id
_entity_poly.type
_entity_poly.pdbx_seq_one_letter_code
_entity_poly.pdbx_strand_id
1 'polypeptide(L)'
;MEGILYKWTNYISGWQPRWFVLDGGTLSYYDSQEDAWKGCKGSIKISVCEIQVHSSDSTRVDLTIPGEQYFYLKAINAAERQKWLVALGTAKACLTDNRTKREKELQENTEALKTKMSELRLYCDLLLQQVNKIKDSDELGNATEVEIDTGNMVKSTCTTFLKTLEECMQIANRTFSADMATQSPPGSPPVAAIKPQKVKPVNQLNQNIGEKFSDIRLDDDNGIPTQEFLDSCYAIVPVLDKLGSTVFAPVKMDFVGNIKKIHQKLMSEPDSFPTLQSIVLHEIQTDVSQVRNSATEALLWLRRGLKFLKEFLSEVNRGEQDIQGALNNAYGKTLRQYHGWVVRGVFALALRAAPSYQSFTAALVSREGDELKTGFIRGIHRDLGMYLPAMERQLAILDGLYEEHNLESDEVV
;
A
#
# COMPACT_ATOMS: atom_id res chain seq x y z
N MET A 1 -11.15 -18.54 2.18
CA MET A 1 -11.76 -18.05 3.45
C MET A 1 -12.10 -16.58 3.25
N GLU A 2 -13.24 -16.12 3.73
CA GLU A 2 -13.63 -14.71 3.64
C GLU A 2 -14.31 -14.25 4.93
N GLY A 3 -14.24 -12.94 5.21
CA GLY A 3 -14.81 -12.38 6.44
C GLY A 3 -14.32 -10.98 6.75
N ILE A 4 -14.94 -10.34 7.74
CA ILE A 4 -14.50 -9.02 8.22
C ILE A 4 -13.31 -9.18 9.17
N LEU A 5 -12.25 -8.42 8.89
CA LEU A 5 -11.19 -8.11 9.84
C LEU A 5 -11.07 -6.60 9.95
N TYR A 6 -10.71 -6.12 11.12
CA TYR A 6 -10.31 -4.74 11.31
C TYR A 6 -8.87 -4.60 10.86
N LYS A 7 -8.62 -3.77 9.86
CA LYS A 7 -7.27 -3.43 9.38
C LYS A 7 -6.85 -2.08 9.93
N TRP A 8 -5.65 -2.02 10.47
CA TRP A 8 -5.03 -0.73 10.78
C TRP A 8 -4.68 0.02 9.50
N THR A 9 -5.11 1.27 9.42
CA THR A 9 -4.90 2.12 8.26
C THR A 9 -3.85 3.18 8.52
N ASN A 10 -3.97 3.94 9.62
CA ASN A 10 -3.02 4.95 10.10
C ASN A 10 -3.48 5.44 11.49
N TYR A 11 -2.71 6.34 12.13
CA TYR A 11 -3.05 6.94 13.43
C TYR A 11 -4.39 7.72 13.46
N ILE A 12 -4.93 8.03 12.27
CA ILE A 12 -6.10 8.88 12.02
C ILE A 12 -7.35 8.01 12.02
N SER A 13 -7.50 7.22 10.97
CA SER A 13 -8.63 6.33 10.71
C SER A 13 -8.54 5.07 11.57
N GLY A 14 -7.38 4.73 12.11
CA GLY A 14 -7.17 3.62 13.02
C GLY A 14 -7.59 2.27 12.43
N TRP A 15 -8.29 1.48 13.25
CA TRP A 15 -8.83 0.18 12.89
C TRP A 15 -10.13 0.35 12.09
N GLN A 16 -10.11 -0.03 10.81
CA GLN A 16 -11.27 0.04 9.93
C GLN A 16 -11.74 -1.37 9.58
N PRO A 17 -13.04 -1.67 9.64
CA PRO A 17 -13.56 -2.95 9.17
C PRO A 17 -13.33 -3.04 7.66
N ARG A 18 -12.72 -4.13 7.22
CA ARG A 18 -12.51 -4.43 5.80
C ARG A 18 -12.96 -5.85 5.53
N TRP A 19 -13.52 -6.06 4.35
CA TRP A 19 -13.83 -7.41 3.88
C TRP A 19 -12.56 -8.05 3.34
N PHE A 20 -12.12 -9.14 3.96
CA PHE A 20 -10.94 -9.88 3.54
C PHE A 20 -11.33 -11.17 2.85
N VAL A 21 -10.57 -11.51 1.81
CA VAL A 21 -10.71 -12.75 1.04
C VAL A 21 -9.32 -13.38 0.92
N LEU A 22 -9.15 -14.56 1.50
CA LEU A 22 -8.00 -15.43 1.32
C LEU A 22 -8.34 -16.46 0.24
N ASP A 23 -7.72 -16.30 -0.93
CA ASP A 23 -7.89 -17.18 -2.09
C ASP A 23 -6.57 -17.34 -2.85
N GLY A 24 -6.31 -18.54 -3.38
CA GLY A 24 -5.12 -18.82 -4.20
C GLY A 24 -3.78 -18.44 -3.55
N GLY A 25 -3.67 -18.50 -2.22
CA GLY A 25 -2.45 -18.10 -1.49
C GLY A 25 -2.22 -16.59 -1.38
N THR A 26 -3.20 -15.78 -1.75
CA THR A 26 -3.20 -14.32 -1.62
C THR A 26 -4.32 -13.88 -0.71
N LEU A 27 -4.01 -13.01 0.24
CA LEU A 27 -5.01 -12.35 1.08
C LEU A 27 -5.26 -10.95 0.54
N SER A 28 -6.47 -10.70 0.06
CA SER A 28 -6.92 -9.43 -0.51
C SER A 28 -7.98 -8.78 0.37
N TYR A 29 -8.08 -7.44 0.36
CA TYR A 29 -9.14 -6.74 1.09
C TYR A 29 -9.86 -5.66 0.27
N TYR A 30 -11.10 -5.40 0.69
CA TYR A 30 -12.05 -4.50 0.06
C TYR A 30 -12.69 -3.58 1.11
N ASP A 31 -13.32 -2.50 0.65
CA ASP A 31 -14.05 -1.58 1.55
C ASP A 31 -15.19 -2.31 2.27
N SER A 32 -16.01 -3.07 1.51
CA SER A 32 -17.05 -3.96 2.02
C SER A 32 -17.24 -5.15 1.06
N GLN A 33 -18.08 -6.12 1.44
CA GLN A 33 -18.38 -7.28 0.60
C GLN A 33 -19.14 -6.85 -0.67
N GLU A 34 -20.07 -5.91 -0.54
CA GLU A 34 -20.90 -5.37 -1.62
C GLU A 34 -20.08 -4.48 -2.58
N ASP A 35 -18.96 -3.95 -2.10
CA ASP A 35 -18.05 -3.09 -2.87
C ASP A 35 -16.90 -3.87 -3.53
N ALA A 36 -16.87 -5.20 -3.41
CA ALA A 36 -15.79 -6.02 -3.98
C ALA A 36 -15.65 -5.85 -5.51
N TRP A 37 -16.74 -5.53 -6.21
CA TRP A 37 -16.72 -5.25 -7.66
C TRP A 37 -15.95 -3.98 -8.04
N LYS A 38 -15.74 -3.05 -7.10
CA LYS A 38 -14.94 -1.82 -7.32
C LYS A 38 -13.44 -2.08 -7.38
N GLY A 39 -13.01 -3.30 -7.05
CA GLY A 39 -11.61 -3.71 -7.08
C GLY A 39 -10.95 -3.74 -5.70
N CYS A 40 -9.88 -4.51 -5.61
CA CYS A 40 -9.11 -4.74 -4.39
C CYS A 40 -8.37 -3.47 -3.95
N LYS A 41 -8.40 -3.18 -2.65
CA LYS A 41 -7.68 -2.04 -2.04
C LYS A 41 -6.24 -2.35 -1.69
N GLY A 42 -5.92 -3.63 -1.51
CA GLY A 42 -4.58 -4.11 -1.24
C GLY A 42 -4.57 -5.61 -1.00
N SER A 43 -3.45 -6.24 -1.32
CA SER A 43 -3.28 -7.68 -1.18
C SER A 43 -1.86 -8.03 -0.71
N ILE A 44 -1.74 -9.20 -0.07
CA ILE A 44 -0.49 -9.74 0.46
C ILE A 44 -0.38 -11.22 0.07
N LYS A 45 0.80 -11.63 -0.45
CA LYS A 45 1.06 -13.04 -0.77
C LYS A 45 1.45 -13.79 0.50
N ILE A 46 0.71 -14.85 0.82
CA ILE A 46 0.88 -15.59 2.07
C ILE A 46 2.21 -16.37 2.11
N SER A 47 2.72 -16.81 0.96
CA SER A 47 3.97 -17.57 0.87
C SER A 47 5.20 -16.82 1.40
N VAL A 48 5.19 -15.48 1.32
CA VAL A 48 6.31 -14.61 1.72
C VAL A 48 6.00 -13.79 2.96
N CYS A 49 4.78 -13.87 3.49
CA CYS A 49 4.40 -13.13 4.69
C CYS A 49 4.74 -13.92 5.96
N GLU A 50 5.17 -13.22 6.99
CA GLU A 50 5.29 -13.70 8.37
C GLU A 50 3.99 -13.44 9.12
N ILE A 51 3.43 -14.49 9.72
CA ILE A 51 2.22 -14.42 10.55
C ILE A 51 2.66 -14.25 12.00
N GLN A 52 2.41 -13.09 12.57
CA GLN A 52 2.77 -12.77 13.95
C GLN A 52 1.53 -12.84 14.86
N VAL A 53 1.63 -13.74 15.84
CA VAL A 53 0.59 -13.97 16.84
C VAL A 53 0.93 -13.15 18.08
N HIS A 54 0.07 -12.20 18.43
CA HIS A 54 0.28 -11.39 19.63
C HIS A 54 0.01 -12.21 20.90
N SER A 55 0.95 -12.25 21.85
CA SER A 55 0.87 -13.06 23.07
C SER A 55 -0.19 -12.55 24.06
N SER A 56 -0.32 -11.23 24.19
CA SER A 56 -1.24 -10.60 25.15
C SER A 56 -2.60 -10.18 24.57
N ASP A 57 -2.76 -10.18 23.24
CA ASP A 57 -3.99 -9.72 22.57
C ASP A 57 -4.62 -10.89 21.81
N SER A 58 -5.69 -11.42 22.40
CA SER A 58 -6.41 -12.59 21.88
C SER A 58 -7.24 -12.29 20.64
N THR A 59 -7.19 -11.08 20.09
CA THR A 59 -7.91 -10.68 18.86
C THR A 59 -6.99 -10.25 17.73
N ARG A 60 -5.69 -10.02 17.99
CA ARG A 60 -4.74 -9.46 17.03
C ARG A 60 -3.99 -10.53 16.22
N VAL A 61 -3.83 -10.25 14.92
CA VAL A 61 -3.05 -11.02 13.95
C VAL A 61 -2.31 -10.03 13.07
N ASP A 62 -0.99 -10.03 13.10
CA ASP A 62 -0.20 -9.11 12.27
C ASP A 62 0.47 -9.92 11.13
N LEU A 63 0.43 -9.39 9.91
CA LEU A 63 1.09 -9.97 8.74
C LEU A 63 2.17 -9.02 8.25
N THR A 64 3.38 -9.53 8.07
CA THR A 64 4.53 -8.74 7.65
C THR A 64 5.20 -9.38 6.45
N ILE A 65 5.49 -8.60 5.40
CA ILE A 65 6.51 -8.95 4.41
C ILE A 65 7.75 -8.12 4.77
N PRO A 66 8.84 -8.74 5.23
CA PRO A 66 10.05 -8.02 5.61
C PRO A 66 10.50 -7.05 4.52
N GLY A 67 10.63 -5.76 4.86
CA GLY A 67 11.11 -4.73 3.94
C GLY A 67 10.08 -4.17 2.95
N GLU A 68 8.84 -4.67 2.93
CA GLU A 68 7.83 -4.22 1.95
C GLU A 68 6.50 -3.78 2.58
N GLN A 69 5.78 -4.68 3.25
CA GLN A 69 4.38 -4.46 3.61
C GLN A 69 4.04 -4.93 5.02
N TYR A 70 3.23 -4.14 5.73
CA TYR A 70 2.73 -4.48 7.06
C TYR A 70 1.20 -4.36 7.12
N PHE A 71 0.52 -5.46 7.43
CA PHE A 71 -0.91 -5.50 7.69
C PHE A 71 -1.12 -5.82 9.16
N TYR A 72 -1.45 -4.80 9.95
CA TYR A 72 -1.94 -5.04 11.31
C TYR A 72 -3.43 -5.34 11.24
N LEU A 73 -3.83 -6.54 11.71
CA LEU A 73 -5.20 -7.03 11.63
C LEU A 73 -5.73 -7.39 13.03
N LYS A 74 -7.03 -7.21 13.21
CA LYS A 74 -7.74 -7.58 14.43
C LYS A 74 -9.06 -8.24 14.06
N ALA A 75 -9.30 -9.42 14.61
CA ALA A 75 -10.59 -10.10 14.47
C ALA A 75 -11.59 -9.54 15.47
N ILE A 76 -12.88 -9.76 15.22
CA ILE A 76 -13.95 -9.28 16.10
C ILE A 76 -13.92 -9.94 17.48
N ASN A 77 -13.36 -11.15 17.59
CA ASN A 77 -13.18 -11.88 18.83
C ASN A 77 -12.08 -12.96 18.67
N ALA A 78 -11.75 -13.63 19.77
CA ALA A 78 -10.71 -14.66 19.80
C ALA A 78 -11.04 -15.90 18.95
N ALA A 79 -12.32 -16.25 18.80
CA ALA A 79 -12.72 -17.38 17.97
C ALA A 79 -12.48 -17.08 16.48
N GLU A 80 -12.89 -15.90 16.01
CA GLU A 80 -12.64 -15.45 14.63
C GLU A 80 -11.15 -15.29 14.36
N ARG A 81 -10.38 -14.78 15.33
CA ARG A 81 -8.91 -14.76 15.24
C ARG A 81 -8.37 -16.16 14.99
N GLN A 82 -8.81 -17.14 15.78
CA GLN A 82 -8.32 -18.52 15.66
C GLN A 82 -8.65 -19.11 14.28
N LYS A 83 -9.86 -18.85 13.76
CA LYS A 83 -10.23 -19.27 12.39
C LYS A 83 -9.30 -18.66 11.34
N TRP A 84 -9.02 -17.37 11.43
CA TRP A 84 -8.10 -16.69 10.51
C TRP A 84 -6.67 -17.22 10.62
N LEU A 85 -6.16 -17.44 11.83
CA LEU A 85 -4.81 -18.00 12.03
C LEU A 85 -4.69 -19.40 11.43
N VAL A 86 -5.68 -20.26 11.62
CA VAL A 86 -5.71 -21.60 11.04
C VAL A 86 -5.71 -21.53 9.52
N ALA A 87 -6.56 -20.69 8.93
CA ALA A 87 -6.63 -20.58 7.47
C ALA A 87 -5.35 -20.00 6.85
N LEU A 88 -4.79 -18.94 7.45
CA LEU A 88 -3.54 -18.32 6.99
C LEU A 88 -2.35 -19.27 7.15
N GLY A 89 -2.26 -19.96 8.28
CA GLY A 89 -1.24 -20.97 8.55
C GLY A 89 -1.32 -22.15 7.59
N THR A 90 -2.53 -22.64 7.31
CA THR A 90 -2.76 -23.75 6.36
C THR A 90 -2.37 -23.34 4.94
N ALA A 91 -2.78 -22.15 4.49
CA ALA A 91 -2.41 -21.61 3.19
C ALA A 91 -0.88 -21.47 3.05
N LYS A 92 -0.20 -20.99 4.10
CA LYS A 92 1.26 -20.84 4.10
C LYS A 92 1.99 -22.19 4.05
N ALA A 93 1.53 -23.18 4.83
CA ALA A 93 2.10 -24.52 4.84
C ALA A 93 1.98 -25.19 3.47
N CYS A 94 0.78 -25.19 2.86
CA CYS A 94 0.57 -25.77 1.54
C CYS A 94 1.46 -25.15 0.45
N LEU A 95 1.69 -23.83 0.50
CA LEU A 95 2.58 -23.17 -0.47
C LEU A 95 4.05 -23.52 -0.25
N THR A 96 4.47 -23.68 1.00
CA THR A 96 5.84 -24.08 1.34
C THR A 96 6.10 -25.51 0.89
N ASP A 97 5.17 -26.44 1.16
CA ASP A 97 5.28 -27.85 0.75
C ASP A 97 5.34 -28.02 -0.77
N ASN A 98 4.53 -27.25 -1.51
CA ASN A 98 4.57 -27.27 -2.97
C ASN A 98 5.90 -26.73 -3.50
N ARG A 99 6.48 -25.72 -2.84
CA ARG A 99 7.79 -25.17 -3.21
C ARG A 99 8.92 -26.17 -2.94
N THR A 100 8.98 -26.77 -1.75
CA THR A 100 9.99 -27.79 -1.43
C THR A 100 9.85 -29.02 -2.31
N LYS A 101 8.62 -29.45 -2.63
CA LYS A 101 8.39 -30.54 -3.58
C LYS A 101 8.94 -30.21 -4.96
N ARG A 102 8.67 -29.01 -5.48
CA ARG A 102 9.16 -28.55 -6.79
C ARG A 102 10.68 -28.38 -6.82
N GLU A 103 11.27 -27.86 -5.75
CA GLU A 103 12.74 -27.76 -5.59
C GLU A 103 13.41 -29.14 -5.54
N LYS A 104 12.80 -30.10 -4.82
CA LYS A 104 13.29 -31.49 -4.77
C LYS A 104 13.18 -32.20 -6.12
N GLU A 105 12.05 -32.07 -6.81
CA GLU A 105 11.85 -32.63 -8.16
C GLU A 105 12.83 -31.99 -9.17
N LEU A 106 13.08 -30.68 -9.07
CA LEU A 106 14.06 -29.99 -9.91
C LEU A 106 15.49 -30.50 -9.67
N GLN A 107 15.87 -30.70 -8.40
CA GLN A 107 17.16 -31.23 -8.01
C GLN A 107 17.36 -32.67 -8.52
N GLU A 108 16.36 -33.54 -8.29
CA GLU A 108 16.38 -34.93 -8.74
C GLU A 108 16.48 -35.03 -10.28
N ASN A 109 15.70 -34.21 -11.01
CA ASN A 109 15.77 -34.16 -12.47
C ASN A 109 17.12 -33.65 -12.98
N THR A 110 17.72 -32.68 -12.30
CA THR A 110 19.04 -32.14 -12.65
C THR A 110 20.15 -33.18 -12.42
N GLU A 111 20.09 -33.93 -11.33
CA GLU A 111 21.04 -35.02 -11.04
C GLU A 111 20.88 -36.19 -12.03
N ALA A 112 19.64 -36.59 -12.33
CA ALA A 112 19.37 -37.61 -13.34
C ALA A 112 19.92 -37.21 -14.72
N LEU A 113 19.73 -35.95 -15.12
CA LEU A 113 20.26 -35.43 -16.39
C LEU A 113 21.79 -35.43 -16.42
N LYS A 114 22.48 -35.07 -15.33
CA LYS A 114 23.94 -35.12 -15.22
C LYS A 114 24.49 -36.54 -15.37
N THR A 115 23.84 -37.51 -14.74
CA THR A 115 24.19 -38.93 -14.86
C THR A 115 24.05 -39.39 -16.31
N LYS A 116 22.92 -39.08 -16.95
CA LYS A 116 22.66 -39.46 -18.34
C LYS A 116 23.59 -38.77 -19.34
N MET A 117 23.94 -37.51 -19.11
CA MET A 117 24.99 -36.80 -19.87
C MET A 117 26.36 -37.48 -19.74
N SER A 118 26.68 -38.03 -18.56
CA SER A 118 27.93 -38.77 -18.33
C SER A 118 27.92 -40.13 -19.05
N GLU A 119 26.79 -40.85 -19.02
CA GLU A 119 26.59 -42.06 -19.83
C GLU A 119 26.77 -41.78 -21.32
N LEU A 120 26.19 -40.69 -21.84
CA LEU A 120 26.35 -40.30 -23.25
C LEU A 120 27.81 -40.02 -23.62
N ARG A 121 28.59 -39.40 -22.74
CA ARG A 121 30.03 -39.18 -22.97
C ARG A 121 30.77 -40.51 -23.06
N LEU A 122 30.52 -41.43 -22.13
CA LEU A 122 31.13 -42.76 -22.15
C LEU A 122 30.75 -43.55 -23.42
N TYR A 123 29.49 -43.47 -23.86
CA TYR A 123 29.06 -44.08 -25.11
C TYR A 123 29.67 -43.41 -26.34
N CYS A 124 29.86 -42.08 -26.32
CA CYS A 124 30.56 -41.37 -27.39
C CYS A 124 32.03 -41.81 -27.49
N ASP A 125 32.73 -41.90 -26.35
CA ASP A 125 34.10 -42.38 -26.26
C ASP A 125 34.21 -43.83 -26.74
N LEU A 126 33.26 -44.68 -26.35
CA LEU A 126 33.20 -46.08 -26.78
C LEU A 126 32.93 -46.19 -28.29
N LEU A 127 32.01 -45.40 -28.84
CA LEU A 127 31.76 -45.36 -30.28
C LEU A 127 33.01 -44.90 -31.04
N LEU A 128 33.71 -43.88 -30.56
CA LEU A 128 34.97 -43.43 -31.15
C LEU A 128 36.03 -44.54 -31.14
N GLN A 129 36.18 -45.25 -30.02
CA GLN A 129 37.10 -46.39 -29.93
C GLN A 129 36.73 -47.54 -30.88
N GLN A 130 35.43 -47.88 -30.98
CA GLN A 130 34.95 -48.94 -31.87
C GLN A 130 35.13 -48.56 -33.35
N VAL A 131 34.84 -47.31 -33.72
CA VAL A 131 35.04 -46.80 -35.09
C VAL A 131 36.52 -46.75 -35.46
N ASN A 132 37.40 -46.34 -34.54
CA ASN A 132 38.84 -46.37 -34.77
C ASN A 132 39.35 -47.81 -34.94
N LYS A 133 38.89 -48.76 -34.12
CA LYS A 133 39.21 -50.18 -34.30
C LYS A 133 38.79 -50.73 -35.67
N ILE A 134 37.63 -50.33 -36.18
CA ILE A 134 37.16 -50.73 -37.51
C ILE A 134 38.09 -50.17 -38.60
N LYS A 135 38.49 -48.89 -38.50
CA LYS A 135 39.45 -48.28 -39.43
C LYS A 135 40.81 -48.99 -39.42
N ASP A 136 41.32 -49.36 -38.24
CA ASP A 136 42.61 -50.06 -38.11
C ASP A 136 42.55 -51.51 -38.62
N SER A 137 41.38 -52.17 -38.54
CA SER A 137 41.20 -53.54 -39.06
C SER A 137 41.04 -53.63 -40.58
N ASP A 138 40.55 -52.56 -41.23
CA ASP A 138 40.40 -52.48 -42.69
C ASP A 138 41.76 -52.37 -43.40
N GLU A 139 42.81 -51.90 -42.70
CA GLU A 139 44.20 -51.87 -43.20
C GLU A 139 44.90 -53.24 -43.17
N LEU A 140 44.38 -54.25 -42.46
CA LEU A 140 45.05 -55.55 -42.24
C LEU A 140 44.40 -56.77 -42.92
N GLY A 141 43.38 -56.56 -43.77
CA GLY A 141 42.98 -57.53 -44.80
C GLY A 141 42.52 -58.93 -44.35
N ASN A 142 41.84 -59.08 -43.21
CA ASN A 142 41.22 -60.35 -42.79
C ASN A 142 39.73 -60.17 -42.42
N ALA A 143 38.87 -60.24 -43.43
CA ALA A 143 37.42 -60.16 -43.30
C ALA A 143 36.82 -61.57 -43.32
N THR A 144 36.00 -61.93 -42.31
CA THR A 144 34.71 -62.66 -42.53
C THR A 144 33.92 -62.96 -41.24
N GLU A 145 34.53 -62.97 -40.04
CA GLU A 145 33.77 -63.14 -38.77
C GLU A 145 33.91 -61.96 -37.78
N VAL A 146 35.11 -61.38 -37.65
CA VAL A 146 35.39 -60.27 -36.70
C VAL A 146 34.69 -58.96 -37.11
N GLU A 147 34.51 -58.72 -38.41
CA GLU A 147 33.82 -57.53 -38.94
C GLU A 147 32.32 -57.50 -38.62
N ILE A 148 31.65 -58.66 -38.70
CA ILE A 148 30.22 -58.77 -38.42
C ILE A 148 29.96 -58.54 -36.93
N ASP A 149 30.83 -59.07 -36.06
CA ASP A 149 30.74 -58.89 -34.61
C ASP A 149 31.01 -57.43 -34.19
N THR A 150 32.01 -56.79 -34.80
CA THR A 150 32.35 -55.39 -34.53
C THR A 150 31.25 -54.43 -35.04
N GLY A 151 30.65 -54.71 -36.19
CA GLY A 151 29.50 -53.96 -36.71
C GLY A 151 28.24 -54.10 -35.85
N ASN A 152 27.96 -55.31 -35.35
CA ASN A 152 26.87 -55.55 -34.41
C ASN A 152 27.10 -54.83 -33.07
N MET A 153 28.34 -54.79 -32.59
CA MET A 153 28.74 -54.08 -31.38
C MET A 153 28.57 -52.55 -31.50
N VAL A 154 28.96 -51.95 -32.64
CA VAL A 154 28.70 -50.52 -32.92
C VAL A 154 27.21 -50.24 -33.00
N LYS A 155 26.45 -51.06 -33.72
CA LYS A 155 24.99 -50.91 -33.82
C LYS A 155 24.31 -50.97 -32.45
N SER A 156 24.75 -51.88 -31.58
CA SER A 156 24.27 -51.98 -30.19
C SER A 156 24.59 -50.72 -29.38
N THR A 157 25.82 -50.21 -29.50
CA THR A 157 26.27 -49.01 -28.78
C THR A 157 25.55 -47.76 -29.27
N CYS A 158 25.34 -47.60 -30.58
CA CYS A 158 24.52 -46.53 -31.17
C CYS A 158 23.06 -46.59 -30.70
N THR A 159 22.48 -47.79 -30.61
CA THR A 159 21.09 -47.98 -30.16
C THR A 159 20.94 -47.52 -28.70
N THR A 160 21.87 -47.92 -27.84
CA THR A 160 21.90 -47.50 -26.43
C THR A 160 22.14 -45.99 -26.31
N PHE A 161 23.05 -45.42 -27.09
CA PHE A 161 23.31 -43.98 -27.12
C PHE A 161 22.05 -43.18 -27.49
N LEU A 162 21.35 -43.56 -28.56
CA LEU A 162 20.14 -42.87 -29.01
C LEU A 162 19.03 -42.94 -27.96
N LYS A 163 18.87 -44.10 -27.30
CA LYS A 163 17.92 -44.26 -26.21
C LYS A 163 18.26 -43.37 -25.01
N THR A 164 19.52 -43.32 -24.59
CA THR A 164 19.97 -42.44 -23.50
C THR A 164 19.82 -40.96 -23.86
N LEU A 165 20.00 -40.59 -25.14
CA LEU A 165 19.79 -39.22 -25.63
C LEU A 165 18.30 -38.84 -25.59
N GLU A 166 17.41 -39.76 -25.97
CA GLU A 166 15.97 -39.55 -25.86
C GLU A 166 15.52 -39.39 -24.41
N GLU A 167 16.06 -40.21 -23.49
CA GLU A 167 15.85 -40.06 -22.04
C GLU A 167 16.31 -38.67 -21.54
N CYS A 168 17.46 -38.17 -22.01
CA CYS A 168 17.93 -36.81 -21.70
C CYS A 168 16.96 -35.73 -22.17
N MET A 169 16.49 -35.83 -23.41
CA MET A 169 15.54 -34.85 -23.97
C MET A 169 14.21 -34.85 -23.21
N GLN A 170 13.72 -36.02 -22.80
CA GLN A 170 12.50 -36.13 -22.00
C GLN A 170 12.65 -35.50 -20.61
N ILE A 171 13.78 -35.76 -19.92
CA ILE A 171 14.06 -35.17 -18.61
C ILE A 171 14.20 -33.64 -18.74
N ALA A 172 14.94 -33.16 -19.74
CA ALA A 172 15.10 -31.72 -20.00
C ALA A 172 13.74 -31.05 -20.28
N ASN A 173 12.90 -31.65 -21.12
CA ASN A 173 11.58 -31.09 -21.44
C ASN A 173 10.68 -31.02 -20.20
N ARG A 174 10.66 -32.05 -19.34
CA ARG A 174 9.92 -32.03 -18.06
C ARG A 174 10.45 -30.97 -17.09
N THR A 175 11.75 -30.72 -17.11
CA THR A 175 12.42 -29.80 -16.19
C THR A 175 12.20 -28.33 -16.58
N PHE A 176 12.25 -28.02 -17.88
CA PHE A 176 12.25 -26.64 -18.37
C PHE A 176 10.92 -26.16 -18.98
N SER A 177 9.97 -27.07 -19.32
CA SER A 177 8.67 -26.67 -19.88
C SER A 177 7.59 -26.37 -18.84
N ALA A 178 7.83 -26.66 -17.55
CA ALA A 178 6.88 -26.38 -16.46
C ALA A 178 6.68 -24.88 -16.16
N ASP A 179 7.54 -24.00 -16.69
CA ASP A 179 7.48 -22.55 -16.43
C ASP A 179 6.58 -21.75 -17.38
N MET A 180 6.03 -22.35 -18.45
CA MET A 180 5.15 -21.63 -19.39
C MET A 180 3.64 -21.75 -19.10
N ALA A 181 3.21 -22.59 -18.15
CA ALA A 181 1.79 -22.93 -17.97
C ALA A 181 1.06 -22.21 -16.81
N THR A 182 1.74 -21.37 -16.03
CA THR A 182 1.12 -20.69 -14.86
C THR A 182 0.87 -19.20 -15.08
N GLN A 183 0.09 -18.85 -16.10
CA GLN A 183 -0.57 -17.54 -16.16
C GLN A 183 -1.97 -17.67 -16.76
N SER A 184 -2.94 -18.03 -15.91
CA SER A 184 -4.35 -17.61 -16.01
C SER A 184 -5.09 -18.07 -14.73
N PRO A 185 -5.77 -17.18 -13.99
CA PRO A 185 -6.66 -17.60 -12.89
C PRO A 185 -7.92 -18.29 -13.44
N PRO A 186 -8.55 -19.24 -12.70
CA PRO A 186 -9.78 -19.90 -13.12
C PRO A 186 -10.99 -18.96 -13.09
N GLY A 187 -11.98 -19.31 -13.92
CA GLY A 187 -13.11 -18.47 -14.34
C GLY A 187 -14.03 -17.97 -13.23
N SER A 188 -14.53 -16.75 -13.44
CA SER A 188 -15.66 -16.16 -12.73
C SER A 188 -16.98 -16.86 -13.10
N PRO A 189 -17.96 -16.95 -12.19
CA PRO A 189 -19.30 -17.43 -12.53
C PRO A 189 -20.05 -16.42 -13.40
N PRO A 190 -21.04 -16.86 -14.21
CA PRO A 190 -21.60 -16.05 -15.29
C PRO A 190 -22.59 -15.01 -14.74
N VAL A 191 -22.38 -13.75 -15.09
CA VAL A 191 -23.38 -12.68 -14.89
C VAL A 191 -23.65 -12.01 -16.24
N ALA A 192 -24.95 -11.83 -16.50
CA ALA A 192 -25.52 -11.33 -17.73
C ALA A 192 -24.92 -9.98 -18.19
N ALA A 193 -24.82 -9.86 -19.52
CA ALA A 193 -24.19 -8.76 -20.21
C ALA A 193 -24.87 -7.41 -19.94
N ILE A 194 -24.14 -6.49 -19.32
CA ILE A 194 -24.32 -5.05 -19.46
C ILE A 194 -22.94 -4.47 -19.78
N LYS A 195 -22.82 -3.78 -20.91
CA LYS A 195 -21.60 -3.05 -21.28
C LYS A 195 -21.53 -1.73 -20.50
N PRO A 196 -20.39 -1.40 -19.89
CA PRO A 196 -19.99 0.01 -19.80
C PRO A 196 -18.55 0.26 -20.27
N GLN A 197 -18.34 1.49 -20.73
CA GLN A 197 -17.10 2.04 -21.28
C GLN A 197 -15.93 2.03 -20.29
N LYS A 198 -14.72 1.98 -20.85
CA LYS A 198 -13.43 2.04 -20.14
C LYS A 198 -13.27 3.35 -19.37
N VAL A 199 -13.14 3.25 -18.06
CA VAL A 199 -12.44 4.22 -17.20
C VAL A 199 -11.38 3.42 -16.44
N LYS A 200 -10.12 3.88 -16.48
CA LYS A 200 -9.03 3.33 -15.66
C LYS A 200 -9.01 4.06 -14.32
N PRO A 201 -9.10 3.38 -13.16
CA PRO A 201 -8.80 4.01 -11.87
C PRO A 201 -7.34 3.74 -11.48
N VAL A 202 -6.59 4.82 -11.27
CA VAL A 202 -5.30 4.81 -10.56
C VAL A 202 -5.61 4.76 -9.07
N ASN A 203 -5.33 3.62 -8.42
CA ASN A 203 -5.50 3.44 -6.98
C ASN A 203 -4.14 3.12 -6.36
N GLN A 204 -3.55 4.08 -5.65
CA GLN A 204 -2.58 3.80 -4.59
C GLN A 204 -2.36 5.06 -3.76
N LEU A 205 -3.16 5.24 -2.71
CA LEU A 205 -2.86 6.28 -1.71
C LEU A 205 -3.41 5.86 -0.34
N ASN A 206 -2.53 5.38 0.54
CA ASN A 206 -2.78 5.23 1.97
C ASN A 206 -1.46 4.98 2.71
N GLN A 207 -0.93 6.01 3.39
CA GLN A 207 -0.09 5.89 4.58
C GLN A 207 -0.01 7.24 5.35
N ASN A 208 -0.01 7.15 6.69
CA ASN A 208 0.49 8.04 7.76
C ASN A 208 0.17 9.57 7.79
N ILE A 209 -0.22 10.11 8.97
CA ILE A 209 -0.36 11.58 9.20
C ILE A 209 1.01 12.26 9.23
N GLY A 210 2.01 11.56 9.78
CA GLY A 210 3.35 12.08 10.01
C GLY A 210 4.21 12.19 8.75
N GLU A 211 3.65 11.80 7.59
CA GLU A 211 4.33 11.65 6.30
C GLU A 211 3.50 12.29 5.17
N LYS A 212 2.66 13.29 5.49
CA LYS A 212 1.74 13.86 4.50
C LYS A 212 2.13 15.27 4.08
N PHE A 213 2.18 16.22 5.00
CA PHE A 213 2.68 17.55 4.67
C PHE A 213 4.20 17.58 4.44
N SER A 214 4.98 16.77 5.16
CA SER A 214 6.44 16.65 4.99
C SER A 214 6.87 16.03 3.68
N ASP A 215 6.00 15.22 3.07
CA ASP A 215 6.32 14.39 1.91
C ASP A 215 5.87 15.05 0.61
N ILE A 216 5.06 16.11 0.71
CA ILE A 216 4.72 16.97 -0.42
C ILE A 216 6.01 17.60 -0.95
N ARG A 217 6.39 17.15 -2.15
CA ARG A 217 7.44 17.78 -2.95
C ARG A 217 6.81 18.88 -3.78
N LEU A 218 7.21 20.11 -3.50
CA LEU A 218 6.84 21.24 -4.34
C LEU A 218 7.49 21.10 -5.72
N ASP A 219 6.84 21.63 -6.75
CA ASP A 219 7.45 21.74 -8.07
C ASP A 219 8.52 22.85 -8.12
N ASP A 220 9.12 23.06 -9.30
CA ASP A 220 10.21 24.02 -9.52
C ASP A 220 9.81 25.48 -9.20
N ASP A 221 8.51 25.82 -9.23
CA ASP A 221 7.96 27.16 -8.96
C ASP A 221 7.29 27.25 -7.58
N ASN A 222 7.61 26.33 -6.66
CA ASN A 222 6.93 26.15 -5.37
C ASN A 222 5.43 25.81 -5.49
N GLY A 223 5.00 25.29 -6.63
CA GLY A 223 3.67 24.76 -6.85
C GLY A 223 3.37 23.63 -5.87
N ILE A 224 2.22 23.73 -5.20
CA ILE A 224 1.77 22.76 -4.21
C ILE A 224 0.87 21.75 -4.92
N PRO A 225 1.29 20.48 -5.06
CA PRO A 225 0.48 19.44 -5.70
C PRO A 225 -0.90 19.32 -5.06
N THR A 226 -1.95 19.51 -5.87
CA THR A 226 -3.33 19.64 -5.38
C THR A 226 -3.78 18.39 -4.63
N GLN A 227 -3.57 17.22 -5.23
CA GLN A 227 -4.09 15.96 -4.70
C GLN A 227 -3.42 15.63 -3.36
N GLU A 228 -2.10 15.68 -3.31
CA GLU A 228 -1.28 15.38 -2.14
C GLU A 228 -1.60 16.34 -0.98
N PHE A 229 -1.84 17.64 -1.26
CA PHE A 229 -2.27 18.59 -0.26
C PHE A 229 -3.66 18.26 0.31
N LEU A 230 -4.63 17.93 -0.54
CA LEU A 230 -5.98 17.58 -0.10
C LEU A 230 -5.97 16.26 0.69
N ASP A 231 -5.14 15.29 0.31
CA ASP A 231 -4.96 14.04 1.04
C ASP A 231 -4.30 14.24 2.40
N SER A 232 -3.42 15.23 2.50
CA SER A 232 -2.84 15.72 3.76
C SER A 232 -3.91 16.37 4.65
N CYS A 233 -4.80 17.16 4.06
CA CYS A 233 -5.93 17.74 4.78
C CYS A 233 -6.92 16.67 5.27
N TYR A 234 -7.32 15.72 4.43
CA TYR A 234 -8.22 14.62 4.85
C TYR A 234 -7.63 13.79 5.99
N ALA A 235 -6.30 13.73 6.08
CA ALA A 235 -5.61 13.06 7.17
C ALA A 235 -5.86 13.71 8.55
N ILE A 236 -6.31 14.96 8.61
CA ILE A 236 -6.60 15.63 9.88
C ILE A 236 -7.98 15.22 10.41
N VAL A 237 -8.91 14.80 9.55
CA VAL A 237 -10.34 14.71 9.88
C VAL A 237 -10.63 13.75 11.05
N PRO A 238 -10.13 12.50 11.07
CA PRO A 238 -10.34 11.66 12.25
C PRO A 238 -9.61 12.10 13.52
N VAL A 239 -8.61 12.98 13.47
CA VAL A 239 -8.08 13.62 14.70
C VAL A 239 -9.16 14.54 15.30
N LEU A 240 -9.90 15.28 14.47
CA LEU A 240 -11.05 16.07 14.91
C LEU A 240 -12.17 15.20 15.50
N ASP A 241 -12.39 14.00 14.94
CA ASP A 241 -13.39 13.06 15.49
C ASP A 241 -13.02 12.59 16.90
N LYS A 242 -11.72 12.34 17.15
CA LYS A 242 -11.25 11.91 18.47
C LYS A 242 -11.16 13.05 19.48
N LEU A 243 -11.00 14.29 19.04
CA LEU A 243 -11.09 15.49 19.89
C LEU A 243 -12.52 15.70 20.43
N GLY A 244 -13.54 15.22 19.70
CA GLY A 244 -14.92 15.22 20.15
C GLY A 244 -15.89 15.25 18.99
N SER A 245 -16.38 14.08 18.58
CA SER A 245 -17.20 13.88 17.37
C SER A 245 -18.47 14.74 17.30
N THR A 246 -19.09 15.07 18.44
CA THR A 246 -20.32 15.88 18.49
C THR A 246 -20.02 17.38 18.58
N VAL A 247 -18.99 17.76 19.34
CA VAL A 247 -18.68 19.16 19.68
C VAL A 247 -17.79 19.84 18.64
N PHE A 248 -16.95 19.06 17.96
CA PHE A 248 -16.16 19.52 16.81
C PHE A 248 -16.84 19.23 15.46
N ALA A 249 -18.08 18.72 15.45
CA ALA A 249 -18.82 18.46 14.21
C ALA A 249 -18.91 19.68 13.28
N PRO A 250 -19.20 20.92 13.76
CA PRO A 250 -19.22 22.09 12.88
C PRO A 250 -17.87 22.37 12.23
N VAL A 251 -16.78 22.25 12.99
CA VAL A 251 -15.40 22.47 12.51
C VAL A 251 -15.02 21.41 11.47
N LYS A 252 -15.35 20.13 11.74
CA LYS A 252 -15.14 19.04 10.80
C LYS A 252 -15.94 19.24 9.51
N MET A 253 -17.21 19.61 9.61
CA MET A 253 -18.08 19.83 8.45
C MET A 253 -17.56 20.96 7.57
N ASP A 254 -17.11 22.06 8.16
CA ASP A 254 -16.49 23.17 7.44
C ASP A 254 -15.20 22.72 6.73
N PHE A 255 -14.29 22.10 7.47
CA PHE A 255 -13.02 21.62 6.95
C PHE A 255 -13.19 20.63 5.79
N VAL A 256 -14.04 19.61 5.97
CA VAL A 256 -14.37 18.62 4.92
C VAL A 256 -15.11 19.25 3.75
N GLY A 257 -16.01 20.20 4.01
CA GLY A 257 -16.74 20.93 2.98
C GLY A 257 -15.80 21.69 2.05
N ASN A 258 -14.80 22.37 2.62
CA ASN A 258 -13.81 23.11 1.86
C ASN A 258 -12.90 22.19 1.03
N ILE A 259 -12.42 21.09 1.60
CA ILE A 259 -11.65 20.09 0.85
C ILE A 259 -12.47 19.54 -0.33
N LYS A 260 -13.75 19.24 -0.14
CA LYS A 260 -14.64 18.75 -1.20
C LYS A 260 -14.81 19.73 -2.35
N LYS A 261 -14.96 21.03 -2.07
CA LYS A 261 -15.08 22.08 -3.10
C LYS A 261 -13.82 22.16 -3.97
N ILE A 262 -12.64 22.15 -3.34
CA ILE A 262 -11.36 22.18 -4.08
C ILE A 262 -11.19 20.89 -4.90
N HIS A 263 -11.51 19.74 -4.31
CA HIS A 263 -11.46 18.47 -5.01
C HIS A 263 -12.43 18.40 -6.20
N GLN A 264 -13.63 18.99 -6.08
CA GLN A 264 -14.57 19.08 -7.20
C GLN A 264 -13.99 19.88 -8.37
N LYS A 265 -13.27 20.98 -8.09
CA LYS A 265 -12.60 21.76 -9.14
C LYS A 265 -11.44 20.98 -9.76
N LEU A 266 -10.65 20.25 -8.98
CA LEU A 266 -9.63 19.33 -9.50
C LEU A 266 -10.25 18.27 -10.44
N MET A 267 -11.36 17.66 -10.04
CA MET A 267 -12.02 16.61 -10.83
C MET A 267 -12.72 17.14 -12.09
N SER A 268 -12.97 18.44 -12.23
CA SER A 268 -13.58 18.98 -13.44
C SER A 268 -12.63 18.93 -14.63
N GLU A 269 -11.34 19.21 -14.40
CA GLU A 269 -10.28 19.14 -15.41
C GLU A 269 -8.95 18.69 -14.76
N PRO A 270 -8.75 17.38 -14.52
CA PRO A 270 -7.63 16.88 -13.72
C PRO A 270 -6.25 17.25 -14.26
N ASP A 271 -6.07 17.30 -15.58
CA ASP A 271 -4.80 17.63 -16.22
C ASP A 271 -4.50 19.15 -16.18
N SER A 272 -5.53 19.99 -15.97
CA SER A 272 -5.41 21.45 -15.93
C SER A 272 -5.03 21.97 -14.54
N PHE A 273 -5.18 21.15 -13.49
CA PHE A 273 -5.07 21.59 -12.10
C PHE A 273 -4.05 20.82 -11.24
N PRO A 274 -2.80 20.65 -11.71
CA PRO A 274 -1.78 19.89 -10.97
C PRO A 274 -1.42 20.54 -9.63
N THR A 275 -1.59 21.87 -9.50
CA THR A 275 -1.24 22.62 -8.27
C THR A 275 -2.38 23.47 -7.74
N LEU A 276 -2.37 23.76 -6.43
CA LEU A 276 -3.35 24.69 -5.83
C LEU A 276 -3.30 26.08 -6.49
N GLN A 277 -2.10 26.54 -6.84
CA GLN A 277 -1.89 27.78 -7.58
C GLN A 277 -2.63 27.77 -8.92
N SER A 278 -2.52 26.68 -9.69
CA SER A 278 -3.20 26.59 -10.99
C SER A 278 -4.72 26.68 -10.88
N ILE A 279 -5.31 26.15 -9.80
CA ILE A 279 -6.75 26.29 -9.52
C ILE A 279 -7.11 27.75 -9.29
N VAL A 280 -6.40 28.42 -8.37
CA VAL A 280 -6.68 29.81 -8.00
C VAL A 280 -6.48 30.74 -9.19
N LEU A 281 -5.36 30.62 -9.91
CA LEU A 281 -5.06 31.42 -11.10
C LEU A 281 -6.11 31.25 -12.18
N HIS A 282 -6.60 30.03 -12.41
CA HIS A 282 -7.67 29.79 -13.36
C HIS A 282 -8.99 30.45 -12.93
N GLU A 283 -9.37 30.39 -11.65
CA GLU A 283 -10.58 31.06 -11.17
C GLU A 283 -10.48 32.59 -11.22
N ILE A 284 -9.29 33.16 -11.05
CA ILE A 284 -9.03 34.60 -11.30
C ILE A 284 -9.22 34.93 -12.78
N GLN A 285 -8.60 34.14 -13.67
CA GLN A 285 -8.67 34.39 -15.11
C GLN A 285 -10.09 34.28 -15.67
N THR A 286 -10.92 33.44 -15.05
CA THR A 286 -12.32 33.23 -15.45
C THR A 286 -13.32 34.10 -14.67
N ASP A 287 -12.82 35.00 -13.81
CA ASP A 287 -13.63 35.92 -12.98
C ASP A 287 -14.66 35.21 -12.09
N VAL A 288 -14.31 34.02 -11.58
CA VAL A 288 -15.14 33.23 -10.66
C VAL A 288 -14.54 33.05 -9.27
N SER A 289 -13.36 33.62 -9.01
CA SER A 289 -12.66 33.51 -7.72
C SER A 289 -13.49 34.03 -6.54
N GLN A 290 -14.29 35.08 -6.76
CA GLN A 290 -15.18 35.71 -5.76
C GLN A 290 -16.61 35.14 -5.79
N VAL A 291 -16.90 34.15 -6.65
CA VAL A 291 -18.21 33.52 -6.69
C VAL A 291 -18.38 32.63 -5.47
N ARG A 292 -19.55 32.71 -4.85
CA ARG A 292 -19.90 31.87 -3.70
C ARG A 292 -19.72 30.38 -4.03
N ASN A 293 -18.98 29.68 -3.17
CA ASN A 293 -18.56 28.28 -3.33
C ASN A 293 -17.44 28.03 -4.37
N SER A 294 -16.66 29.05 -4.73
CA SER A 294 -15.45 28.86 -5.53
C SER A 294 -14.42 27.99 -4.79
N ALA A 295 -13.50 27.38 -5.55
CA ALA A 295 -12.38 26.66 -4.95
C ALA A 295 -11.41 27.63 -4.25
N THR A 296 -11.29 28.87 -4.74
CA THR A 296 -10.52 29.95 -4.13
C THR A 296 -11.05 30.34 -2.75
N GLU A 297 -12.37 30.49 -2.60
CA GLU A 297 -13.01 30.74 -1.30
C GLU A 297 -12.83 29.54 -0.37
N ALA A 298 -13.02 28.31 -0.88
CA ALA A 298 -12.82 27.10 -0.10
C ALA A 298 -11.39 26.95 0.42
N LEU A 299 -10.40 27.24 -0.43
CA LEU A 299 -8.99 27.18 -0.06
C LEU A 299 -8.61 28.30 0.94
N LEU A 300 -9.27 29.47 0.88
CA LEU A 300 -9.12 30.54 1.87
C LEU A 300 -9.48 30.03 3.27
N TRP A 301 -10.67 29.46 3.43
CA TRP A 301 -11.15 28.93 4.71
C TRP A 301 -10.34 27.72 5.18
N LEU A 302 -9.97 26.83 4.27
CA LEU A 302 -9.11 25.69 4.58
C LEU A 302 -7.75 26.14 5.12
N ARG A 303 -7.10 27.12 4.47
CA ARG A 303 -5.82 27.71 4.92
C ARG A 303 -5.95 28.35 6.31
N ARG A 304 -7.03 29.10 6.58
CA ARG A 304 -7.32 29.68 7.91
C ARG A 304 -7.47 28.59 8.98
N GLY A 305 -8.18 27.51 8.66
CA GLY A 305 -8.32 26.34 9.56
C GLY A 305 -7.00 25.61 9.82
N LEU A 306 -6.16 25.47 8.79
CA LEU A 306 -4.82 24.88 8.93
C LEU A 306 -3.88 25.76 9.77
N LYS A 307 -3.93 27.10 9.63
CA LYS A 307 -3.19 28.03 10.50
C LYS A 307 -3.58 27.86 11.97
N PHE A 308 -4.88 27.74 12.25
CA PHE A 308 -5.37 27.44 13.60
C PHE A 308 -4.81 26.12 14.14
N LEU A 309 -4.89 25.04 13.34
CA LEU A 309 -4.36 23.73 13.75
C LEU A 309 -2.85 23.77 14.00
N LYS A 310 -2.08 24.43 13.11
CA LYS A 310 -0.63 24.60 13.26
C LYS A 310 -0.30 25.28 14.59
N GLU A 311 -1.00 26.37 14.90
CA GLU A 311 -0.74 27.12 16.14
C GLU A 311 -1.10 26.29 17.37
N PHE A 312 -2.25 25.61 17.37
CA PHE A 312 -2.64 24.71 18.45
C PHE A 312 -1.61 23.60 18.70
N LEU A 313 -1.22 22.88 17.65
CA LEU A 313 -0.22 21.81 17.74
C LEU A 313 1.17 22.34 18.10
N SER A 314 1.49 23.59 17.76
CA SER A 314 2.73 24.25 18.18
C SER A 314 2.75 24.54 19.68
N GLU A 315 1.64 24.93 20.29
CA GLU A 315 1.56 25.11 21.75
C GLU A 315 1.75 23.77 22.48
N VAL A 316 1.07 22.72 22.01
CA VAL A 316 1.28 21.35 22.50
C VAL A 316 2.74 20.91 22.35
N ASN A 317 3.36 21.18 21.19
CA ASN A 317 4.76 20.82 20.93
C ASN A 317 5.76 21.58 21.81
N ARG A 318 5.39 22.74 22.35
CA ARG A 318 6.19 23.48 23.35
C ARG A 318 6.02 22.93 24.77
N GLY A 319 5.11 21.96 24.96
CA GLY A 319 4.84 21.32 26.24
C GLY A 319 3.61 21.84 26.95
N GLU A 320 2.74 22.61 26.29
CA GLU A 320 1.46 23.03 26.87
C GLU A 320 0.58 21.79 27.12
N GLN A 321 0.06 21.69 28.35
CA GLN A 321 -0.80 20.60 28.77
C GLN A 321 -2.26 21.04 28.94
N ASP A 322 -2.52 22.34 29.11
CA ASP A 322 -3.87 22.86 29.07
C ASP A 322 -4.37 22.94 27.62
N ILE A 323 -5.08 21.89 27.19
CA ILE A 323 -5.68 21.81 25.84
C ILE A 323 -6.69 22.93 25.61
N GLN A 324 -7.43 23.35 26.64
CA GLN A 324 -8.38 24.46 26.52
C GLN A 324 -7.62 25.78 26.32
N GLY A 325 -6.59 26.02 27.14
CA GLY A 325 -5.68 27.16 26.97
C GLY A 325 -5.08 27.21 25.56
N ALA A 326 -4.50 26.10 25.10
CA ALA A 326 -3.87 25.99 23.79
C ALA A 326 -4.85 26.25 22.63
N LEU A 327 -6.05 25.66 22.67
CA LEU A 327 -7.09 25.90 21.66
C LEU A 327 -7.55 27.36 21.65
N ASN A 328 -7.75 27.95 22.83
CA ASN A 328 -8.20 29.34 22.95
C ASN A 328 -7.15 30.34 22.45
N ASN A 329 -5.87 30.10 22.77
CA ASN A 329 -4.75 30.92 22.29
C ASN A 329 -4.61 30.83 20.77
N ALA A 330 -4.62 29.61 20.23
CA ALA A 330 -4.55 29.38 18.79
C ALA A 330 -5.72 30.05 18.06
N TYR A 331 -6.94 29.91 18.58
CA TYR A 331 -8.13 30.57 18.01
C TYR A 331 -8.02 32.08 18.02
N GLY A 332 -7.56 32.66 19.13
CA GLY A 332 -7.36 34.09 19.29
C GLY A 332 -6.38 34.68 18.26
N LYS A 333 -5.33 33.93 17.92
CA LYS A 333 -4.30 34.35 16.95
C LYS A 333 -4.71 34.15 15.48
N THR A 334 -5.75 33.36 15.20
CA THR A 334 -6.06 32.90 13.84
C THR A 334 -7.51 33.15 13.45
N LEU A 335 -8.44 32.27 13.82
CA LEU A 335 -9.81 32.25 13.32
C LEU A 335 -10.71 33.33 13.94
N ARG A 336 -10.42 33.80 15.15
CA ARG A 336 -11.30 34.71 15.91
C ARG A 336 -11.67 35.98 15.14
N GLN A 337 -10.74 36.52 14.37
CA GLN A 337 -10.95 37.76 13.60
C GLN A 337 -11.97 37.60 12.47
N TYR A 338 -12.11 36.38 11.93
CA TYR A 338 -13.03 36.05 10.83
C TYR A 338 -14.38 35.50 11.29
N HIS A 339 -14.59 35.34 12.60
CA HIS A 339 -15.82 34.78 13.15
C HIS A 339 -16.66 35.85 13.84
N GLY A 340 -17.95 35.88 13.51
CA GLY A 340 -18.97 36.73 14.10
C GLY A 340 -19.36 36.26 15.49
N TRP A 341 -20.22 37.03 16.17
CA TRP A 341 -20.63 36.73 17.54
C TRP A 341 -21.22 35.31 17.71
N VAL A 342 -22.00 34.85 16.73
CA VAL A 342 -22.62 33.50 16.77
C VAL A 342 -21.57 32.40 16.68
N VAL A 343 -20.69 32.47 15.68
CA VAL A 343 -19.64 31.45 15.46
C VAL A 343 -18.63 31.45 16.62
N ARG A 344 -18.29 32.62 17.18
CA ARG A 344 -17.51 32.72 18.43
C ARG A 344 -18.20 32.01 19.60
N GLY A 345 -19.53 32.10 19.71
CA GLY A 345 -20.31 31.38 20.71
C GLY A 345 -20.26 29.84 20.52
N VAL A 346 -20.36 29.37 19.28
CA VAL A 346 -20.20 27.94 18.96
C VAL A 346 -18.80 27.44 19.32
N PHE A 347 -17.77 28.21 19.00
CA PHE A 347 -16.39 27.89 19.40
C PHE A 347 -16.24 27.82 20.92
N ALA A 348 -16.82 28.76 21.68
CA ALA A 348 -16.76 28.74 23.13
C ALA A 348 -17.43 27.49 23.75
N LEU A 349 -18.49 26.96 23.12
CA LEU A 349 -19.10 25.70 23.52
C LEU A 349 -18.18 24.50 23.21
N ALA A 350 -17.58 24.48 22.02
CA ALA A 350 -16.59 23.45 21.65
C ALA A 350 -15.38 23.46 22.60
N LEU A 351 -14.92 24.65 22.99
CA LEU A 351 -13.81 24.83 23.92
C LEU A 351 -14.11 24.24 25.31
N ARG A 352 -15.33 24.48 25.83
CA ARG A 352 -15.76 23.90 27.12
C ARG A 352 -15.82 22.37 27.10
N ALA A 353 -16.01 21.79 25.93
CA ALA A 353 -16.04 20.35 25.71
C ALA A 353 -14.70 19.78 25.23
N ALA A 354 -13.64 20.59 25.19
CA ALA A 354 -12.32 20.12 24.80
C ALA A 354 -11.84 19.02 25.76
N PRO A 355 -11.09 18.03 25.24
CA PRO A 355 -10.62 16.91 26.04
C PRO A 355 -9.55 17.35 27.05
N SER A 356 -9.35 16.51 28.07
CA SER A 356 -8.15 16.61 28.90
C SER A 356 -6.89 16.33 28.08
N TYR A 357 -5.72 16.77 28.56
CA TYR A 357 -4.43 16.43 27.92
C TYR A 357 -4.26 14.93 27.72
N GLN A 358 -4.60 14.13 28.73
CA GLN A 358 -4.50 12.67 28.66
C GLN A 358 -5.39 12.12 27.55
N SER A 359 -6.66 12.52 27.52
CA SER A 359 -7.61 12.11 26.47
C SER A 359 -7.17 12.56 25.07
N PHE A 360 -6.59 13.76 24.96
CA PHE A 360 -6.00 14.26 23.72
C PHE A 360 -4.79 13.41 23.28
N THR A 361 -3.84 13.12 24.17
CA THR A 361 -2.70 12.28 23.83
C THR A 361 -3.09 10.83 23.52
N ALA A 362 -4.10 10.29 24.21
CA ALA A 362 -4.71 8.99 23.93
C ALA A 362 -5.40 8.98 22.54
N ALA A 363 -5.91 10.13 22.08
CA ALA A 363 -6.42 10.27 20.73
C ALA A 363 -5.31 10.23 19.66
N LEU A 364 -4.07 10.62 20.00
CA LEU A 364 -2.94 10.65 19.07
C LEU A 364 -2.23 9.29 18.92
N VAL A 365 -2.52 8.30 19.76
CA VAL A 365 -1.89 6.97 19.71
C VAL A 365 -2.62 5.95 18.86
N SER A 366 -1.87 4.92 18.46
CA SER A 366 -2.40 3.75 17.73
C SER A 366 -3.12 2.74 18.62
N ARG A 367 -2.71 2.62 19.88
CA ARG A 367 -3.33 1.76 20.89
C ARG A 367 -3.45 2.57 22.18
N GLU A 368 -4.61 2.52 22.80
CA GLU A 368 -4.80 3.04 24.16
C GLU A 368 -3.78 2.39 25.10
N GLY A 369 -3.04 3.21 25.84
CA GLY A 369 -1.89 2.82 26.66
C GLY A 369 -0.52 3.00 26.00
N ASP A 370 -0.42 3.26 24.69
CA ASP A 370 0.86 3.62 24.05
C ASP A 370 1.36 4.99 24.51
N GLU A 371 0.46 5.87 24.95
CA GLU A 371 0.76 7.20 25.49
C GLU A 371 1.54 7.12 26.81
N LEU A 372 1.44 5.97 27.49
CA LEU A 372 2.13 5.66 28.74
C LEU A 372 3.52 5.05 28.52
N LYS A 373 3.91 4.74 27.28
CA LYS A 373 5.23 4.16 26.97
C LYS A 373 6.34 5.19 27.14
N THR A 374 7.46 4.74 27.68
CA THR A 374 8.69 5.53 27.79
C THR A 374 9.15 5.97 26.40
N GLY A 375 9.11 7.28 26.13
CA GLY A 375 9.53 7.86 24.85
C GLY A 375 8.39 8.25 23.90
N PHE A 376 7.12 8.01 24.23
CA PHE A 376 5.98 8.44 23.41
C PHE A 376 5.96 9.95 23.17
N ILE A 377 6.06 10.74 24.24
CA ILE A 377 6.12 12.20 24.18
C ILE A 377 7.28 12.67 23.29
N ARG A 378 8.45 12.01 23.39
CA ARG A 378 9.61 12.29 22.52
C ARG A 378 9.29 11.98 21.04
N GLY A 379 8.55 10.91 20.77
CA GLY A 379 8.06 10.58 19.43
C GLY A 379 7.12 11.64 18.87
N ILE A 380 6.12 12.07 19.65
CA ILE A 380 5.24 13.18 19.27
C ILE A 380 6.03 14.44 18.93
N HIS A 381 6.95 14.85 19.81
CA HIS A 381 7.74 16.07 19.57
C HIS A 381 8.60 15.99 18.32
N ARG A 382 9.18 14.81 18.03
CA ARG A 382 9.95 14.57 16.80
C ARG A 382 9.05 14.70 15.57
N ASP A 383 7.89 14.05 15.59
CA ASP A 383 7.01 13.98 14.43
C ASP A 383 6.35 15.35 14.16
N LEU A 384 5.89 16.05 15.22
CA LEU A 384 5.44 17.44 15.13
C LEU A 384 6.57 18.38 14.69
N GLY A 385 7.81 18.10 15.10
CA GLY A 385 8.99 18.84 14.68
C GLY A 385 9.28 18.77 13.17
N MET A 386 8.81 17.73 12.47
CA MET A 386 8.89 17.64 11.00
C MET A 386 7.61 18.16 10.33
N TYR A 387 6.45 17.86 10.92
CA TYR A 387 5.15 18.18 10.38
C TYR A 387 4.85 19.70 10.37
N LEU A 388 5.13 20.40 11.49
CA LEU A 388 4.78 21.80 11.65
C LEU A 388 5.56 22.72 10.69
N PRO A 389 6.89 22.57 10.51
CA PRO A 389 7.63 23.37 9.54
C PRO A 389 7.21 23.13 8.09
N ALA A 390 6.87 21.88 7.74
CA ALA A 390 6.41 21.55 6.40
C ALA A 390 5.04 22.19 6.09
N MET A 391 4.11 22.11 7.04
CA MET A 391 2.82 22.80 6.95
C MET A 391 3.01 24.32 6.87
N GLU A 392 3.88 24.89 7.70
CA GLU A 392 4.19 26.33 7.70
C GLU A 392 4.72 26.80 6.36
N ARG A 393 5.62 26.05 5.73
CA ARG A 393 6.16 26.38 4.40
C ARG A 393 5.05 26.45 3.34
N GLN A 394 4.15 25.46 3.32
CA GLN A 394 3.05 25.42 2.35
C GLN A 394 2.03 26.53 2.59
N LEU A 395 1.71 26.81 3.86
CA LEU A 395 0.83 27.93 4.22
C LEU A 395 1.45 29.28 3.83
N ALA A 396 2.76 29.47 3.99
CA ALA A 396 3.44 30.70 3.58
C ALA A 396 3.41 30.92 2.06
N ILE A 397 3.53 29.85 1.26
CA ILE A 397 3.38 29.94 -0.20
C ILE A 397 1.96 30.35 -0.58
N LEU A 398 0.95 29.75 0.06
CA LEU A 398 -0.46 30.11 -0.17
C LEU A 398 -0.76 31.54 0.32
N ASP A 399 -0.17 31.98 1.42
CA ASP A 399 -0.29 33.37 1.89
C ASP A 399 0.23 34.35 0.84
N GLY A 400 1.42 34.11 0.30
CA GLY A 400 2.00 34.93 -0.77
C GLY A 400 1.11 34.99 -2.01
N LEU A 401 0.54 33.86 -2.44
CA LEU A 401 -0.40 33.81 -3.57
C LEU A 401 -1.65 34.67 -3.33
N TYR A 402 -2.24 34.57 -2.13
CA TYR A 402 -3.46 35.30 -1.80
C TYR A 402 -3.21 36.80 -1.62
N GLU A 403 -2.06 37.18 -1.06
CA GLU A 403 -1.62 38.57 -0.93
C GLU A 403 -1.33 39.19 -2.30
N GLU A 404 -0.59 38.49 -3.17
CA GLU A 404 -0.24 38.94 -4.52
C GLU A 404 -1.48 39.26 -5.37
N HIS A 405 -2.51 38.43 -5.25
CA HIS A 405 -3.75 38.55 -6.02
C HIS A 405 -4.89 39.26 -5.30
N ASN A 406 -4.66 39.84 -4.11
CA ASN A 406 -5.68 40.51 -3.28
C ASN A 406 -6.93 39.64 -3.03
N LEU A 407 -6.71 38.37 -2.71
CA LEU A 407 -7.77 37.38 -2.45
C LEU A 407 -8.09 37.21 -0.96
N GLU A 408 -7.38 37.91 -0.08
CA GLU A 408 -7.72 37.96 1.34
C GLU A 408 -9.04 38.68 1.53
N SER A 409 -10.01 38.01 2.16
CA SER A 409 -11.31 38.57 2.47
C SER A 409 -11.43 38.85 3.97
N ASP A 410 -11.75 40.09 4.33
CA ASP A 410 -12.06 40.49 5.70
C ASP A 410 -13.50 40.10 6.13
N GLU A 411 -14.23 39.38 5.28
CA GLU A 411 -15.59 38.93 5.61
C GLU A 411 -15.61 38.04 6.85
N VAL A 412 -16.56 38.36 7.73
CA VAL A 412 -16.77 37.71 9.01
C VAL A 412 -18.00 36.80 8.91
N VAL A 413 -17.84 35.52 9.24
CA VAL A 413 -18.91 34.49 9.18
C VAL A 413 -19.58 34.20 10.51
#